data_AF-A0A968ICJ7-F1
#
_entry.id   AF-A0A968ICJ7-F1
#
_cell.length_a   1.000
_cell.length_b   1.000
_cell.length_c   1.000
_cell.angle_alpha   90.00
_cell.angle_beta   90.00
_cell.angle_gamma   90.00
#
_symmetry.space_group_name_H-M   'P 1'
#
loop_
_entity.id
_entity.type
_entity.pdbx_description
1 polymer ?
#
loop_
_entity_poly.entity_id
_entity_poly.type
_entity_poly.pdbx_seq_one_letter_code
_entity_poly.pdbx_strand_id
1 'polypeptide(L)'
;MHEKTLLEGFDVQEAPALEAWLELERDRLQSAWRLSALRHAEHLSAHGQHREAMAVLERLLDRDPLQEDVVNTFMRESAALGLRHDAIRAFERLRDALEAELNLEPMPQTLALLEQIRRSATVAAVAPVANTRALPRALLRPLRLHGREREVVAFERSNAIITVFLAEAGAGKTRLLEDIAPRAAGLAANLSRRLG
;
A
#
# COMPACT_ATOMS: atom_id res chain seq x y z
N MET A 1 -0.40 -6.56 26.23
CA MET A 1 -1.74 -6.05 25.88
C MET A 1 -2.71 -7.21 26.07
N HIS A 2 -3.54 -7.19 27.12
CA HIS A 2 -4.32 -8.37 27.52
C HIS A 2 -5.54 -8.53 26.61
N GLU A 3 -5.65 -9.70 26.00
CA GLU A 3 -6.66 -10.08 24.99
C GLU A 3 -7.87 -10.84 25.60
N LYS A 4 -7.74 -11.27 26.86
CA LYS A 4 -8.71 -12.11 27.56
C LYS A 4 -9.90 -11.31 28.10
N THR A 5 -11.08 -11.93 28.09
CA THR A 5 -12.31 -11.35 28.63
C THR A 5 -12.19 -11.15 30.15
N LEU A 6 -12.65 -10.00 30.65
CA LEU A 6 -12.60 -9.69 32.08
C LEU A 6 -13.47 -10.68 32.86
N LEU A 7 -12.88 -11.33 33.88
CA LEU A 7 -13.56 -12.29 34.77
C LEU A 7 -14.29 -13.40 33.98
N GLU A 8 -13.66 -13.91 32.93
CA GLU A 8 -14.16 -15.06 32.18
C GLU A 8 -14.34 -16.28 33.11
N GLY A 9 -15.54 -16.88 33.10
CA GLY A 9 -15.89 -18.02 33.97
C GLY A 9 -16.41 -17.66 35.37
N PHE A 10 -16.57 -16.37 35.69
CA PHE A 10 -17.23 -15.94 36.92
C PHE A 10 -18.73 -15.74 36.67
N ASP A 11 -19.55 -16.66 37.17
CA ASP A 11 -21.01 -16.58 37.12
C ASP A 11 -21.50 -15.84 38.37
N VAL A 12 -22.01 -14.63 38.18
CA VAL A 12 -22.53 -13.80 39.27
C VAL A 12 -23.99 -14.18 39.52
N GLN A 13 -24.19 -15.39 40.03
CA GLN A 13 -25.51 -15.81 40.51
C GLN A 13 -25.94 -14.83 41.63
N GLU A 14 -27.15 -14.28 41.51
CA GLU A 14 -27.80 -13.41 42.51
C GLU A 14 -27.35 -11.93 42.60
N ALA A 15 -26.74 -11.35 41.56
CA ALA A 15 -26.54 -9.89 41.52
C ALA A 15 -26.72 -9.26 40.11
N PRO A 16 -27.97 -9.05 39.66
CA PRO A 16 -28.27 -8.53 38.32
C PRO A 16 -27.61 -7.17 38.01
N ALA A 17 -27.46 -6.30 39.02
CA ALA A 17 -26.78 -5.01 38.85
C ALA A 17 -25.27 -5.16 38.61
N LEU A 18 -24.64 -6.17 39.22
CA LEU A 18 -23.23 -6.47 39.02
C LEU A 18 -23.01 -7.14 37.66
N GLU A 19 -23.90 -8.03 37.24
CA GLU A 19 -23.88 -8.66 35.92
C GLU A 19 -23.99 -7.62 34.79
N ALA A 20 -24.99 -6.73 34.85
CA ALA A 20 -25.14 -5.64 33.88
C ALA A 20 -23.92 -4.69 33.85
N TRP A 21 -23.34 -4.40 35.02
CA TRP A 21 -22.11 -3.60 35.09
C TRP A 21 -20.91 -4.35 34.47
N LEU A 22 -20.79 -5.66 34.69
CA LEU A 22 -19.72 -6.48 34.12
C LEU A 22 -19.80 -6.56 32.60
N GLU A 23 -21.01 -6.69 32.03
CA GLU A 23 -21.22 -6.66 30.58
C GLU A 23 -20.75 -5.33 29.99
N LEU A 24 -21.18 -4.21 30.55
CA LEU A 24 -20.76 -2.89 30.10
C LEU A 24 -19.24 -2.69 30.21
N GLU A 25 -18.61 -3.14 31.29
CA GLU A 25 -17.15 -3.00 31.45
C GLU A 25 -16.39 -3.93 30.48
N ARG A 26 -16.91 -5.12 30.18
CA ARG A 26 -16.34 -6.01 29.15
C ARG A 26 -16.39 -5.33 27.78
N ASP A 27 -17.53 -4.75 27.40
CA ASP A 27 -17.69 -4.01 26.14
C ASP A 27 -16.76 -2.80 26.06
N ARG A 28 -16.63 -2.06 27.17
CA ARG A 28 -15.73 -0.91 27.27
C ARG A 28 -14.27 -1.31 27.08
N LEU A 29 -13.82 -2.37 27.75
CA LEU A 29 -12.46 -2.88 27.64
C LEU A 29 -12.18 -3.45 26.26
N GLN A 30 -13.13 -4.18 25.67
CA GLN A 30 -13.01 -4.70 24.31
C GLN A 30 -12.89 -3.57 23.29
N SER A 31 -13.71 -2.53 23.41
CA SER A 31 -13.64 -1.34 22.56
C SER A 31 -12.31 -0.60 22.69
N ALA A 32 -11.82 -0.43 23.92
CA ALA A 32 -10.52 0.22 24.18
C ALA A 32 -9.34 -0.59 23.62
N TRP A 33 -9.38 -1.91 23.78
CA TRP A 33 -8.39 -2.83 23.21
C TRP A 33 -8.38 -2.75 21.68
N ARG A 34 -9.56 -2.87 21.05
CA ARG A 34 -9.74 -2.78 19.59
C ARG A 34 -9.13 -1.51 19.01
N LEU A 35 -9.51 -0.37 19.57
CA LEU A 35 -9.00 0.94 19.14
C LEU A 35 -7.48 1.05 19.32
N SER A 36 -6.95 0.54 20.43
CA SER A 36 -5.50 0.57 20.66
C SER A 36 -4.74 -0.38 19.73
N ALA A 37 -5.32 -1.52 19.39
CA ALA A 37 -4.70 -2.50 18.49
C ALA A 37 -4.70 -1.99 17.05
N LEU A 38 -5.80 -1.38 16.59
CA LEU A 38 -5.86 -0.75 15.28
C LEU A 38 -4.84 0.39 15.14
N ARG A 39 -4.75 1.28 16.14
CA ARG A 39 -3.70 2.33 16.15
C ARG A 39 -2.29 1.75 16.15
N HIS A 40 -2.08 0.63 16.84
CA HIS A 40 -0.79 -0.05 16.83
C HIS A 40 -0.46 -0.60 15.45
N ALA A 41 -1.42 -1.24 14.78
CA ALA A 41 -1.25 -1.70 13.40
C ALA A 41 -0.92 -0.53 12.46
N GLU A 42 -1.66 0.57 12.52
CA GLU A 42 -1.40 1.78 11.71
C GLU A 42 -0.01 2.37 11.98
N HIS A 43 0.44 2.36 13.24
CA HIS A 43 1.79 2.78 13.60
C HIS A 43 2.85 1.86 12.97
N LEU A 44 2.67 0.53 13.03
CA LEU A 44 3.57 -0.43 12.39
C LEU A 44 3.63 -0.20 10.88
N SER A 45 2.48 0.00 10.23
CA SER A 45 2.37 0.33 8.81
C SER A 45 3.15 1.58 8.43
N ALA A 46 3.02 2.66 9.23
CA ALA A 46 3.72 3.92 8.99
C ALA A 46 5.25 3.77 9.08
N HIS A 47 5.75 2.72 9.73
CA HIS A 47 7.18 2.40 9.86
C HIS A 47 7.62 1.28 8.90
N GLY A 48 6.78 0.89 7.93
CA GLY A 48 7.08 -0.15 6.94
C GLY A 48 7.03 -1.58 7.50
N GLN A 49 6.55 -1.76 8.73
CA GLN A 49 6.40 -3.06 9.41
C GLN A 49 5.07 -3.71 9.03
N HIS A 50 4.85 -3.88 7.72
CA HIS A 50 3.57 -4.30 7.17
C HIS A 50 3.16 -5.72 7.60
N ARG A 51 4.11 -6.65 7.79
CA ARG A 51 3.79 -8.02 8.23
C ARG A 51 3.35 -8.06 9.68
N GLU A 52 3.99 -7.28 10.53
CA GLU A 52 3.63 -7.12 11.94
C GLU A 52 2.26 -6.44 12.07
N ALA A 53 1.98 -5.42 11.26
CA ALA A 53 0.66 -4.79 11.18
C ALA A 53 -0.43 -5.81 10.80
N MET A 54 -0.18 -6.63 9.78
CA MET A 54 -1.08 -7.69 9.34
C MET A 54 -1.41 -8.68 10.47
N ALA A 55 -0.42 -9.14 11.23
CA ALA A 55 -0.64 -10.04 12.37
C ALA A 55 -1.47 -9.42 13.51
N VAL A 56 -1.47 -8.09 13.65
CA VAL A 56 -2.37 -7.39 14.59
C VAL A 56 -3.78 -7.31 14.03
N LEU A 57 -3.92 -7.02 12.73
CA LEU A 57 -5.21 -6.90 12.05
C LEU A 57 -5.94 -8.25 11.95
N GLU A 58 -5.22 -9.33 11.68
CA GLU A 58 -5.79 -10.69 11.66
C GLU A 58 -6.44 -11.04 12.99
N ARG A 59 -5.78 -10.75 14.12
CA ARG A 59 -6.36 -10.97 15.45
C ARG A 59 -7.59 -10.11 15.73
N LEU A 60 -7.68 -8.92 15.16
CA LEU A 60 -8.87 -8.09 15.25
C LEU A 60 -10.03 -8.70 14.45
N LEU A 61 -9.75 -9.16 13.22
CA LEU A 61 -10.74 -9.77 12.33
C LEU A 61 -11.22 -11.15 12.80
N ASP A 62 -10.35 -11.94 13.45
CA ASP A 62 -10.72 -13.21 14.06
C ASP A 62 -11.76 -13.04 15.18
N ARG A 63 -11.77 -11.86 15.82
CA ARG A 63 -12.70 -11.54 16.90
C ARG A 63 -14.01 -10.95 16.39
N ASP A 64 -13.94 -10.10 15.37
CA ASP A 64 -15.10 -9.46 14.77
C ASP A 64 -14.81 -9.12 13.29
N PRO A 65 -15.35 -9.91 12.34
CA PRO A 65 -15.11 -9.72 10.93
C PRO A 65 -15.89 -8.53 10.32
N LEU A 66 -16.85 -7.94 11.04
CA LEU A 66 -17.70 -6.86 10.55
C LEU A 66 -17.04 -5.47 10.70
N GLN A 67 -15.85 -5.39 11.27
CA GLN A 67 -15.14 -4.13 11.51
C GLN A 67 -14.54 -3.57 10.22
N GLU A 68 -15.32 -2.74 9.51
CA GLU A 68 -14.91 -2.15 8.23
C GLU A 68 -13.61 -1.34 8.31
N ASP A 69 -13.35 -0.64 9.41
CA ASP A 69 -12.10 0.11 9.62
C ASP A 69 -10.87 -0.82 9.66
N VAL A 70 -10.99 -1.95 10.35
CA VAL A 70 -9.96 -3.00 10.41
C VAL A 70 -9.78 -3.65 9.04
N VAL A 71 -10.86 -4.04 8.36
CA VAL A 71 -10.81 -4.65 7.01
C VAL A 71 -10.17 -3.69 6.01
N ASN A 72 -10.54 -2.41 6.03
CA ASN A 72 -9.95 -1.40 5.15
C ASN A 72 -8.45 -1.23 5.37
N THR A 73 -7.99 -1.24 6.62
CA THR A 73 -6.56 -1.20 6.92
C THR A 73 -5.85 -2.49 6.47
N PHE A 74 -6.44 -3.66 6.72
CA PHE A 74 -5.93 -4.94 6.21
C PHE A 74 -5.80 -4.96 4.68
N MET A 75 -6.80 -4.43 3.97
CA MET A 75 -6.79 -4.31 2.51
C MET A 75 -5.65 -3.42 2.02
N ARG A 76 -5.40 -2.28 2.68
CA ARG A 76 -4.29 -1.38 2.34
C ARG A 76 -2.93 -2.03 2.58
N GLU A 77 -2.75 -2.70 3.73
CA GLU A 77 -1.51 -3.42 4.05
C GLU A 77 -1.23 -4.57 3.08
N SER A 78 -2.26 -5.35 2.78
CA SER A 78 -2.19 -6.43 1.79
C SER A 78 -1.81 -5.89 0.42
N ALA A 79 -2.39 -4.77 -0.02
CA ALA A 79 -2.02 -4.13 -1.27
C ALA A 79 -0.57 -3.61 -1.27
N ALA A 80 -0.10 -3.03 -0.17
CA ALA A 80 1.29 -2.57 -0.01
C ALA A 80 2.30 -3.72 -0.07
N LEU A 81 1.92 -4.90 0.43
CA LEU A 81 2.70 -6.14 0.35
C LEU A 81 2.60 -6.86 -1.02
N GLY A 82 1.79 -6.35 -1.96
CA GLY A 82 1.51 -7.02 -3.24
C GLY A 82 0.56 -8.22 -3.12
N LEU A 83 -0.01 -8.46 -1.95
CA LEU A 83 -0.97 -9.53 -1.62
C LEU A 83 -2.39 -9.13 -1.98
N ARG A 84 -2.60 -8.67 -3.23
CA ARG A 84 -3.89 -8.13 -3.68
C ARG A 84 -5.05 -9.12 -3.53
N HIS A 85 -4.81 -10.39 -3.84
CA HIS A 85 -5.85 -11.41 -3.70
C HIS A 85 -6.36 -11.49 -2.26
N ASP A 86 -5.48 -11.27 -1.27
CA ASP A 86 -5.83 -11.33 0.14
C ASP A 86 -6.68 -10.12 0.55
N ALA A 87 -6.38 -8.93 0.01
CA ALA A 87 -7.22 -7.74 0.16
C ALA A 87 -8.63 -7.96 -0.40
N ILE A 88 -8.74 -8.54 -1.61
CA ILE A 88 -10.05 -8.79 -2.24
C ILE A 88 -10.84 -9.83 -1.44
N ARG A 89 -10.20 -10.92 -0.99
CA ARG A 89 -10.86 -11.92 -0.13
C ARG A 89 -11.30 -11.37 1.22
N ALA A 90 -10.58 -10.41 1.78
CA ALA A 90 -10.99 -9.74 3.01
C ALA A 90 -12.26 -8.89 2.79
N PHE A 91 -12.32 -8.14 1.69
CA PHE A 91 -13.53 -7.40 1.30
C PHE A 91 -14.73 -8.31 1.07
N GLU A 92 -14.55 -9.41 0.32
CA GLU A 92 -15.65 -10.34 0.03
C GLU A 92 -16.23 -10.94 1.31
N ARG A 93 -15.37 -11.35 2.25
CA ARG A 93 -15.80 -11.83 3.57
C ARG A 93 -16.58 -10.77 4.35
N LEU A 94 -16.11 -9.52 4.36
CA LEU A 94 -16.82 -8.42 5.01
C LEU A 94 -18.21 -8.21 4.40
N ARG A 95 -18.31 -8.14 3.06
CA ARG A 95 -19.58 -7.96 2.36
C ARG A 95 -20.55 -9.09 2.70
N ASP A 96 -20.08 -10.33 2.60
CA ASP A 96 -20.93 -11.50 2.83
C ASP A 96 -21.41 -11.55 4.29
N ALA A 97 -20.57 -11.15 5.25
CA ALA A 97 -20.94 -11.05 6.66
C ALA A 97 -21.92 -9.90 6.95
N LEU A 98 -21.70 -8.71 6.39
CA LEU A 98 -22.60 -7.56 6.56
C LEU A 98 -24.00 -7.87 6.01
N GLU A 99 -24.08 -8.54 4.86
CA GLU A 99 -25.35 -8.92 4.27
C GLU A 99 -26.04 -10.01 5.11
N ALA A 100 -25.31 -11.04 5.52
CA ALA A 100 -25.88 -12.16 6.27
C ALA A 100 -26.34 -11.78 7.69
N GLU A 101 -25.59 -10.93 8.39
CA GLU A 101 -25.85 -10.61 9.80
C GLU A 101 -26.68 -9.34 9.98
N LEU A 102 -26.48 -8.34 9.11
CA LEU A 102 -27.08 -7.01 9.26
C LEU A 102 -27.96 -6.59 8.08
N ASN A 103 -27.99 -7.35 6.97
CA ASN A 103 -28.65 -6.98 5.71
C ASN A 103 -28.20 -5.58 5.24
N LEU A 104 -26.89 -5.33 5.35
CA LEU A 104 -26.23 -4.08 4.98
C LEU A 104 -25.17 -4.32 3.89
N GLU A 105 -24.95 -3.29 3.08
CA GLU A 105 -23.85 -3.23 2.13
C GLU A 105 -22.62 -2.53 2.74
N PRO A 106 -21.39 -2.86 2.30
CA PRO A 106 -20.19 -2.15 2.73
C PRO A 106 -20.25 -0.64 2.48
N MET A 107 -19.59 0.13 3.35
CA MET A 107 -19.55 1.59 3.22
C MET A 107 -18.96 2.05 1.86
N PRO A 108 -19.40 3.21 1.33
CA PRO A 108 -18.88 3.75 0.07
C PRO A 108 -17.35 3.90 0.03
N GLN A 109 -16.73 4.23 1.17
CA GLN A 109 -15.27 4.34 1.29
C GLN A 109 -14.58 2.98 1.11
N THR A 110 -15.18 1.91 1.63
CA THR A 110 -14.71 0.53 1.51
C THR A 110 -14.80 0.06 0.04
N LEU A 111 -15.92 0.35 -0.63
CA LEU A 111 -16.08 0.07 -2.06
C LEU A 111 -15.07 0.84 -2.93
N ALA A 112 -14.83 2.12 -2.62
CA ALA A 112 -13.85 2.94 -3.32
C ALA A 112 -12.43 2.38 -3.16
N LEU A 113 -12.07 1.88 -1.97
CA LEU A 113 -10.77 1.25 -1.72
C LEU A 113 -10.61 -0.04 -2.53
N LEU A 114 -11.63 -0.90 -2.58
CA LEU A 114 -11.61 -2.10 -3.42
C LEU A 114 -11.33 -1.76 -4.87
N GLU A 115 -12.00 -0.73 -5.40
CA GLU A 115 -11.82 -0.30 -6.79
C GLU A 115 -10.42 0.29 -7.05
N GLN A 116 -9.85 1.02 -6.11
CA GLN A 116 -8.46 1.48 -6.19
C GLN A 116 -7.49 0.29 -6.23
N ILE A 117 -7.67 -0.67 -5.33
CA ILE A 117 -6.88 -1.91 -5.29
C ILE A 117 -7.06 -2.67 -6.59
N ARG A 118 -8.24 -2.64 -7.23
CA ARG A 118 -8.52 -3.30 -8.51
C ARG A 118 -7.81 -2.66 -9.70
N ARG A 119 -7.62 -1.35 -9.70
CA ARG A 119 -6.96 -0.62 -10.81
C ARG A 119 -5.44 -0.67 -10.76
N SER A 120 -4.84 -0.82 -9.58
CA SER A 120 -3.37 -0.83 -9.43
C SER A 120 -2.69 -2.00 -10.16
N ALA A 121 -3.32 -3.16 -10.32
CA ALA A 121 -2.76 -4.25 -11.14
C ALA A 121 -2.82 -3.96 -12.65
N THR A 122 -3.79 -3.19 -13.12
CA THR A 122 -3.94 -2.89 -14.55
C THR A 122 -2.79 -2.00 -15.05
N VAL A 123 -2.24 -1.15 -14.18
CA VAL A 123 -1.07 -0.32 -14.50
C VAL A 123 0.23 -1.13 -14.45
N ALA A 124 0.34 -2.12 -13.55
CA ALA A 124 1.49 -3.03 -13.50
C ALA A 124 1.53 -4.01 -14.69
N ALA A 125 0.37 -4.37 -15.27
CA ALA A 125 0.26 -5.29 -16.39
C ALA A 125 0.60 -4.68 -17.78
N VAL A 126 0.89 -3.37 -17.87
CA VAL A 126 1.31 -2.69 -19.12
C VAL A 126 2.81 -2.36 -19.12
N ALA A 127 3.57 -2.80 -18.11
CA ALA A 127 5.02 -2.76 -18.19
C ALA A 127 5.53 -3.89 -19.12
N PRO A 128 6.33 -3.59 -20.16
CA PRO A 128 7.00 -4.64 -20.92
C PRO A 128 7.91 -5.42 -19.96
N VAL A 129 7.76 -6.74 -19.96
CA VAL A 129 8.46 -7.70 -19.09
C VAL A 129 9.96 -7.40 -19.04
N ALA A 130 10.39 -6.82 -17.93
CA ALA A 130 11.80 -6.67 -17.59
C ALA A 130 12.33 -8.04 -17.16
N ASN A 131 13.20 -8.61 -17.99
CA ASN A 131 13.92 -9.84 -17.72
C ASN A 131 14.79 -9.64 -16.46
N THR A 132 14.30 -10.11 -15.31
CA THR A 132 14.93 -9.88 -14.00
C THR A 132 15.97 -10.97 -13.75
N ARG A 133 17.22 -10.73 -14.19
CA ARG A 133 18.37 -11.39 -13.58
C ARG A 133 18.89 -10.51 -12.45
N ALA A 134 18.87 -11.06 -11.24
CA ALA A 134 19.13 -10.43 -9.96
C ALA A 134 20.35 -9.50 -9.94
N LEU A 135 20.18 -8.32 -9.36
CA LEU A 135 21.24 -7.32 -9.21
C LEU A 135 22.16 -7.68 -8.01
N PRO A 136 23.48 -7.73 -8.20
CA PRO A 136 24.43 -7.90 -7.10
C PRO A 136 24.41 -6.73 -6.12
N ARG A 137 24.65 -7.02 -4.84
CA ARG A 137 24.72 -6.09 -3.69
C ARG A 137 25.71 -4.91 -3.84
N ALA A 138 26.44 -4.81 -4.95
CA ALA A 138 27.38 -3.73 -5.26
C ALA A 138 26.72 -2.43 -5.75
N LEU A 139 25.43 -2.44 -6.09
CA LEU A 139 24.71 -1.27 -6.62
C LEU A 139 24.07 -0.35 -5.55
N LEU A 140 24.29 -0.62 -4.26
CA LEU A 140 23.78 0.19 -3.15
C LEU A 140 24.74 1.32 -2.71
N ARG A 141 25.51 1.92 -3.62
CA ARG A 141 26.29 3.13 -3.30
C ARG A 141 26.18 4.19 -4.41
N PRO A 142 25.97 5.47 -4.07
CA PRO A 142 25.88 6.55 -5.05
C PRO A 142 27.29 6.98 -5.48
N LEU A 143 27.64 6.84 -6.76
CA LEU A 143 28.85 7.43 -7.34
C LEU A 143 28.47 8.66 -8.17
N ARG A 144 28.97 9.82 -7.74
CA ARG A 144 28.88 11.13 -8.40
C ARG A 144 29.74 11.12 -9.67
N LEU A 145 29.25 11.73 -10.76
CA LEU A 145 29.99 11.89 -12.01
C LEU A 145 30.79 13.21 -11.99
N HIS A 146 32.04 13.20 -12.45
CA HIS A 146 32.82 14.40 -12.79
C HIS A 146 33.18 14.33 -14.29
N GLY A 147 33.12 15.48 -14.99
CA GLY A 147 33.83 15.66 -16.27
C GLY A 147 33.03 15.63 -17.59
N ARG A 148 31.71 15.85 -17.62
CA ARG A 148 30.91 15.84 -18.88
C ARG A 148 30.14 17.12 -19.19
N GLU A 149 30.64 18.27 -18.75
CA GLU A 149 29.96 19.57 -18.92
C GLU A 149 29.84 20.03 -20.38
N ARG A 150 30.74 19.60 -21.28
CA ARG A 150 30.74 20.02 -22.69
C ARG A 150 29.68 19.33 -23.56
N GLU A 151 29.30 18.10 -23.21
CA GLU A 151 28.35 17.29 -23.97
C GLU A 151 26.89 17.69 -23.69
N VAL A 152 26.60 18.13 -22.45
CA VAL A 152 25.28 18.62 -22.02
C VAL A 152 24.91 19.93 -22.73
N VAL A 153 25.85 20.86 -22.86
CA VAL A 153 25.64 22.16 -23.53
C VAL A 153 25.36 22.00 -25.03
N ALA A 154 25.91 20.97 -25.68
CA ALA A 154 25.69 20.70 -27.10
C ALA A 154 24.26 20.16 -27.39
N PHE A 155 23.69 19.39 -26.46
CA PHE A 155 22.31 18.91 -26.54
C PHE A 155 21.30 20.05 -26.35
N GLU A 156 21.51 20.92 -25.36
CA GLU A 156 20.58 22.01 -25.04
C GLU A 156 20.46 23.08 -26.15
N ARG A 157 21.47 23.19 -27.04
CA ARG A 157 21.46 24.14 -28.16
C ARG A 157 20.94 23.55 -29.47
N SER A 158 20.58 22.26 -29.50
CA SER A 158 20.11 21.56 -30.69
C SER A 158 18.59 21.62 -30.81
N ASN A 159 18.09 22.07 -31.96
CA ASN A 159 16.66 22.00 -32.33
C ASN A 159 16.32 20.71 -33.12
N ALA A 160 17.17 19.68 -33.07
CA ALA A 160 16.96 18.45 -33.79
C ALA A 160 15.87 17.58 -33.13
N ILE A 161 14.94 17.07 -33.94
CA ILE A 161 13.86 16.17 -33.49
C ILE A 161 14.42 14.82 -33.01
N ILE A 162 15.57 14.39 -33.53
CA ILE A 162 16.24 13.15 -33.15
C ILE A 162 17.73 13.43 -32.95
N THR A 163 18.26 13.09 -31.78
CA THR A 163 19.69 13.18 -31.46
C THR A 163 20.23 11.78 -31.16
N VAL A 164 21.31 11.37 -31.83
CA VAL A 164 21.90 10.02 -31.70
C VAL A 164 23.22 10.09 -30.93
N PHE A 165 23.32 9.34 -29.83
CA PHE A 165 24.54 9.26 -29.02
C PHE A 165 25.44 8.10 -29.48
N LEU A 166 26.54 8.44 -30.14
CA LEU A 166 27.61 7.51 -30.52
C LEU A 166 28.68 7.49 -29.42
N ALA A 167 28.98 6.32 -28.89
CA ALA A 167 29.98 6.04 -27.87
C ALA A 167 30.29 4.53 -27.89
N GLU A 168 31.45 4.12 -27.39
CA GLU A 168 31.83 2.72 -27.31
C GLU A 168 30.98 1.95 -26.28
N ALA A 169 30.86 0.64 -26.48
CA ALA A 169 30.10 -0.22 -25.57
C ALA A 169 30.70 -0.12 -24.15
N GLY A 170 29.87 0.25 -23.17
CA GLY A 170 30.30 0.47 -21.78
C GLY A 170 30.55 1.92 -21.38
N ALA A 171 30.51 2.89 -22.32
CA ALA A 171 30.79 4.30 -22.05
C ALA A 171 29.65 5.09 -21.34
N GLY A 172 28.58 4.42 -20.90
CA GLY A 172 27.51 5.03 -20.09
C GLY A 172 26.38 5.73 -20.84
N LYS A 173 26.09 5.38 -22.11
CA LYS A 173 24.99 5.97 -22.91
C LYS A 173 23.62 5.90 -22.24
N THR A 174 23.30 4.77 -21.60
CA THR A 174 22.05 4.57 -20.87
C THR A 174 21.95 5.51 -19.68
N ARG A 175 23.07 5.77 -19.00
CA ARG A 175 23.16 6.71 -17.87
C ARG A 175 23.02 8.17 -18.31
N LEU A 176 23.58 8.51 -19.47
CA LEU A 176 23.47 9.85 -20.06
C LEU A 176 22.02 10.14 -20.50
N LEU A 177 21.32 9.14 -21.04
CA LEU A 177 19.89 9.25 -21.37
C LEU A 177 19.02 9.44 -20.11
N GLU A 178 19.30 8.72 -19.02
CA GLU A 178 18.59 8.89 -17.74
C GLU A 178 18.80 10.28 -17.13
N ASP A 179 19.99 10.88 -17.28
CA ASP A 179 20.33 12.19 -16.71
C ASP A 179 19.81 13.37 -17.56
N ILE A 180 19.65 13.17 -18.88
CA ILE A 180 19.10 14.15 -19.82
C ILE A 180 17.57 14.03 -19.95
N ALA A 181 16.98 12.85 -19.76
CA ALA A 181 15.53 12.63 -19.83
C ALA A 181 14.69 13.62 -18.99
N PRO A 182 15.02 13.93 -17.73
CA PRO A 182 14.27 14.93 -16.97
C PRO A 182 14.45 16.35 -17.52
N ARG A 183 15.53 16.64 -18.26
CA ARG A 183 15.78 17.94 -18.91
C ARG A 183 15.15 18.04 -20.31
N ALA A 184 14.91 16.91 -20.98
CA ALA A 184 14.25 16.82 -22.28
C ALA A 184 12.71 16.78 -22.20
N ALA A 185 12.13 16.67 -21.00
CA ALA A 185 10.68 16.69 -20.78
C ALA A 185 9.99 17.97 -21.28
N GLY A 186 10.75 19.04 -21.55
CA GLY A 186 10.24 20.25 -22.22
C GLY A 186 9.95 20.10 -23.72
N LEU A 187 10.45 19.06 -24.41
CA LEU A 187 10.23 18.88 -25.86
C LEU A 187 9.02 18.00 -26.21
N ALA A 188 8.53 17.17 -25.29
CA ALA A 188 7.36 16.30 -25.54
C ALA A 188 6.04 17.09 -25.63
N ALA A 189 6.00 18.31 -25.08
CA ALA A 189 4.81 19.17 -25.06
C ALA A 189 4.48 19.87 -26.40
N ASN A 190 5.37 19.82 -27.40
CA ASN A 190 5.17 20.51 -28.69
C ASN A 190 4.70 19.61 -29.84
N LEU A 191 4.57 18.29 -29.63
CA LEU A 191 4.13 17.37 -30.69
C LEU A 191 2.60 17.22 -30.82
N SER A 192 1.81 17.71 -29.86
CA SER A 192 0.34 17.64 -29.90
C SER A 192 -0.35 18.83 -30.59
N ARG A 193 0.39 19.82 -31.11
CA ARG A 193 -0.18 21.04 -31.74
C ARG A 193 0.12 21.24 -33.22
N ARG A 194 0.70 20.25 -33.92
CA ARG A 194 1.06 20.36 -35.35
C ARG A 194 0.49 19.26 -36.27
N LEU A 195 -0.51 18.51 -35.81
CA LEU A 195 -1.27 17.58 -36.66
C LEU A 195 -2.79 17.86 -36.64
N GLY A 196 -3.17 19.14 -36.56
CA GLY A 196 -4.53 19.62 -36.81
C GLY A 196 -4.50 20.72 -37.84
#